data_AF-A0A496AF61-F1
#
_entry.id   AF-A0A496AF61-F1
#
_cell.length_a   1.000
_cell.length_b   1.000
_cell.length_c   1.000
_cell.angle_alpha   90.00
_cell.angle_beta   90.00
_cell.angle_gamma   90.00
#
_symmetry.space_group_name_H-M   'P 1'
#
loop_
_entity.id
_entity.type
_entity.pdbx_description
1 polymer ?
#
loop_
_entity_poly.entity_id
_entity_poly.type
_entity_poly.pdbx_seq_one_letter_code
_entity_poly.pdbx_strand_id
1 'polypeptide(L)'
;MSKREEFTAFINTLKAVSPTITDEQRIGLLRQAGQQYSLTIDEATEILKASGLVVGEDVNYFEMLGLSIAEIRNQSEADIATHVEAAHQKRYSVSLRAGARIRPDGKTEEQWRHILNQARDTLKDTQKRQEHLTTLLSQEDPHESEFLDTEFIPAETPQTASELISSVNELQNSEALSPTTSEITSAPAISNFDVPAEMVVIPAGEFLMGSNDEDANASEKPVHPVYVNAFYIDKYPVTNDQYKAFLDACPQWEKNSILTDYHSGNYLRTWHRNNYPKGAANHPVVNVSWYAAMAYAQWAEKRLPTEAEWEKAARGGLTGKKYPWGDQIDTTKANYGENIGQTTPIGEYPPNDYGVYDIIGNVWEWCLDEHIFDFYAASPRRNPIAGGDITYVLNNFISLKTYRVLRGGSWMSIPRYVRVAPRFRFTPSHSINNVGFRCARSVSL
;
A
#
# COMPACT_ATOMS: atom_id res chain seq x y z
N MET A 1 13.03 -46.86 0.97
CA MET A 1 11.69 -46.24 1.08
C MET A 1 10.90 -46.62 -0.14
N SER A 2 9.59 -46.85 -0.01
CA SER A 2 8.73 -47.02 -1.17
C SER A 2 8.66 -45.71 -1.96
N LYS A 3 8.34 -45.77 -3.27
CA LYS A 3 8.16 -44.56 -4.07
C LYS A 3 7.06 -43.63 -3.54
N ARG A 4 6.05 -44.21 -2.89
CA ARG A 4 5.01 -43.48 -2.15
C ARG A 4 5.58 -42.72 -0.95
N GLU A 5 6.46 -43.35 -0.16
CA GLU A 5 7.13 -42.74 0.98
C GLU A 5 8.12 -41.64 0.55
N GLU A 6 8.87 -41.86 -0.53
CA GLU A 6 9.79 -40.86 -1.10
C GLU A 6 9.04 -39.60 -1.55
N PHE A 7 7.93 -39.77 -2.26
CA PHE A 7 7.09 -38.64 -2.67
C PHE A 7 6.43 -37.94 -1.48
N THR A 8 5.96 -38.70 -0.48
CA THR A 8 5.37 -38.13 0.74
C THR A 8 6.40 -37.30 1.53
N ALA A 9 7.64 -37.77 1.66
CA ALA A 9 8.72 -37.04 2.31
C ALA A 9 9.09 -35.76 1.53
N PHE A 10 9.11 -35.83 0.19
CA PHE A 10 9.31 -34.67 -0.67
C PHE A 10 8.21 -33.61 -0.47
N ILE A 11 6.94 -34.02 -0.47
CA ILE A 11 5.80 -33.13 -0.23
C ILE A 11 5.84 -32.50 1.17
N ASN A 12 6.19 -33.26 2.21
CA ASN A 12 6.33 -32.71 3.56
C ASN A 12 7.49 -31.70 3.68
N THR A 13 8.58 -31.92 2.96
CA THR A 13 9.70 -30.96 2.90
C THR A 13 9.27 -29.69 2.18
N LEU A 14 8.52 -29.81 1.08
CA LEU A 14 7.96 -28.68 0.35
C LEU A 14 6.99 -27.88 1.22
N LYS A 15 6.11 -28.56 1.97
CA LYS A 15 5.18 -27.93 2.92
C LYS A 15 5.88 -27.13 4.01
N ALA A 16 7.00 -27.64 4.53
CA ALA A 16 7.78 -26.93 5.54
C ALA A 16 8.38 -25.60 5.01
N VAL A 17 8.59 -25.50 3.70
CA VAL A 17 9.08 -24.29 3.03
C VAL A 17 7.92 -23.38 2.61
N SER A 18 6.82 -23.95 2.12
CA SER A 18 5.63 -23.22 1.71
C SER A 18 4.37 -24.06 1.95
N PRO A 19 3.49 -23.65 2.87
CA PRO A 19 2.26 -24.39 3.18
C PRO A 19 1.20 -24.26 2.08
N THR A 20 1.38 -23.35 1.12
CA THR A 20 0.43 -23.03 0.05
C THR A 20 1.09 -23.16 -1.31
N ILE A 21 0.43 -23.82 -2.27
CA ILE A 21 0.90 -24.02 -3.63
C ILE A 21 -0.16 -23.58 -4.65
N THR A 22 0.24 -23.06 -5.79
CA THR A 22 -0.71 -22.72 -6.88
C THR A 22 -1.24 -23.98 -7.57
N ASP A 23 -2.35 -23.87 -8.30
CA ASP A 23 -2.88 -24.98 -9.10
C ASP A 23 -1.88 -25.48 -10.16
N GLU A 24 -1.08 -24.58 -10.74
CA GLU A 24 -0.02 -24.93 -11.69
C GLU A 24 1.11 -25.71 -11.01
N GLN A 25 1.47 -25.33 -9.77
CA GLN A 25 2.42 -26.08 -8.95
C GLN A 25 1.85 -27.45 -8.56
N ARG A 26 0.57 -27.56 -8.21
CA ARG A 26 -0.10 -28.85 -7.97
C ARG A 26 -0.05 -29.73 -9.22
N ILE A 27 -0.36 -29.20 -10.39
CA ILE A 27 -0.29 -29.96 -11.65
C ILE A 27 1.16 -30.41 -11.92
N GLY A 28 2.15 -29.54 -11.64
CA GLY A 28 3.56 -29.88 -11.69
C GLY A 28 3.92 -31.05 -10.76
N LEU A 29 3.46 -31.01 -9.51
CA LEU A 29 3.69 -32.07 -8.52
C LEU A 29 3.02 -33.39 -8.92
N LEU A 30 1.80 -33.35 -9.47
CA LEU A 30 1.11 -34.54 -9.98
C LEU A 30 1.85 -35.18 -11.17
N ARG A 31 2.39 -34.35 -12.08
CA ARG A 31 3.24 -34.84 -13.19
C ARG A 31 4.56 -35.42 -12.67
N GLN A 32 5.18 -34.76 -11.70
CA GLN A 32 6.42 -35.21 -11.09
C GLN A 32 6.22 -36.54 -10.35
N ALA A 33 5.07 -36.72 -9.67
CA ALA A 33 4.69 -37.99 -9.03
C ALA A 33 4.66 -39.15 -10.03
N GLY A 34 4.07 -38.93 -11.21
CA GLY A 34 4.03 -39.94 -12.26
C GLY A 34 5.40 -40.21 -12.89
N GLN A 35 6.19 -39.17 -13.17
CA GLN A 35 7.45 -39.28 -13.90
C GLN A 35 8.61 -39.79 -13.05
N GLN A 36 8.72 -39.34 -11.80
CA GLN A 36 9.89 -39.62 -10.94
C GLN A 36 9.59 -40.66 -9.87
N TYR A 37 8.32 -40.79 -9.47
CA TYR A 37 7.89 -41.68 -8.41
C TYR A 37 6.97 -42.80 -8.90
N SER A 38 6.65 -42.84 -10.20
CA SER A 38 5.78 -43.87 -10.80
C SER A 38 4.44 -44.04 -10.10
N LEU A 39 3.92 -42.97 -9.51
CA LEU A 39 2.61 -42.94 -8.83
C LEU A 39 1.51 -42.60 -9.84
N THR A 40 0.33 -43.17 -9.64
CA THR A 40 -0.86 -42.73 -10.36
C THR A 40 -1.30 -41.34 -9.89
N ILE A 41 -2.11 -40.65 -10.71
CA ILE A 41 -2.65 -39.32 -10.36
C ILE A 41 -3.49 -39.39 -9.08
N ASP A 42 -4.25 -40.47 -8.88
CA ASP A 42 -5.10 -40.64 -7.71
C ASP A 42 -4.27 -40.82 -6.44
N GLU A 43 -3.24 -41.68 -6.48
CA GLU A 43 -2.32 -41.88 -5.35
C GLU A 43 -1.56 -40.60 -4.99
N ALA A 44 -1.10 -39.85 -5.99
CA ALA A 44 -0.43 -38.56 -5.77
C ALA A 44 -1.39 -37.51 -5.19
N THR A 45 -2.64 -37.51 -5.64
CA THR A 45 -3.68 -36.59 -5.13
C THR A 45 -4.04 -36.90 -3.68
N GLU A 46 -4.11 -38.16 -3.29
CA GLU A 46 -4.31 -38.54 -1.88
C GLU A 46 -3.17 -38.05 -0.99
N ILE A 47 -1.92 -38.18 -1.44
CA ILE A 47 -0.75 -37.72 -0.68
C ILE A 47 -0.76 -36.20 -0.51
N LEU A 48 -1.08 -35.45 -1.56
CA LEU A 48 -1.21 -34.00 -1.48
C LEU A 48 -2.33 -33.58 -0.51
N LYS A 49 -3.50 -34.23 -0.56
CA LYS A 49 -4.59 -33.96 0.39
C LYS A 49 -4.20 -34.28 1.83
N ALA A 50 -3.60 -35.45 2.06
CA ALA A 50 -3.18 -35.89 3.39
C ALA A 50 -2.05 -35.02 3.97
N SER A 51 -1.25 -34.37 3.12
CA SER A 51 -0.19 -33.47 3.56
C SER A 51 -0.73 -32.18 4.20
N GLY A 52 -1.99 -31.78 3.90
CA GLY A 52 -2.54 -30.50 4.32
C GLY A 52 -1.88 -29.29 3.65
N LEU A 53 -1.30 -29.48 2.46
CA LEU A 53 -0.92 -28.38 1.57
C LEU A 53 -2.18 -27.70 1.04
N VAL A 54 -2.25 -26.37 1.15
CA VAL A 54 -3.32 -25.58 0.56
C VAL A 54 -3.03 -25.42 -0.93
N VAL A 55 -4.00 -25.78 -1.78
CA VAL A 55 -3.84 -25.62 -3.24
C VAL A 55 -4.75 -24.54 -3.76
N GLY A 56 -4.15 -23.58 -4.45
CA GLY A 56 -4.77 -22.35 -4.92
C GLY A 56 -4.21 -21.15 -4.15
N GLU A 57 -4.41 -19.96 -4.72
CA GLU A 57 -4.40 -18.73 -3.89
C GLU A 57 -5.58 -18.84 -2.91
N ASP A 58 -5.49 -18.33 -1.69
CA ASP A 58 -6.66 -18.07 -0.85
C ASP A 58 -7.49 -16.99 -1.53
N VAL A 59 -8.25 -17.39 -2.56
CA VAL A 59 -9.08 -16.48 -3.33
C VAL A 59 -10.34 -16.28 -2.51
N ASN A 60 -10.43 -15.10 -1.91
CA ASN A 60 -11.68 -14.60 -1.40
C ASN A 60 -12.62 -14.34 -2.60
N TYR A 61 -13.40 -15.37 -2.97
CA TYR A 61 -14.31 -15.28 -4.11
C TYR A 61 -15.36 -14.18 -3.92
N PHE A 62 -15.60 -13.76 -2.68
CA PHE A 62 -16.49 -12.65 -2.34
C PHE A 62 -15.86 -11.29 -2.64
N GLU A 63 -14.62 -11.07 -2.22
CA GLU A 63 -13.85 -9.87 -2.57
C GLU A 63 -13.68 -9.74 -4.09
N MET A 64 -13.49 -10.86 -4.78
CA MET A 64 -13.43 -10.90 -6.25
C MET A 64 -14.72 -10.39 -6.92
N LEU A 65 -15.89 -10.63 -6.31
CA LEU A 65 -17.18 -10.10 -6.76
C LEU A 65 -17.43 -8.67 -6.30
N GLY A 66 -16.54 -8.09 -5.48
CA GLY A 66 -16.70 -6.76 -4.89
C GLY A 66 -17.75 -6.73 -3.78
N LEU A 67 -17.98 -7.87 -3.11
CA LEU A 67 -18.96 -8.02 -2.05
C LEU A 67 -18.26 -8.36 -0.72
N SER A 68 -18.73 -7.74 0.36
CA SER A 68 -18.32 -8.08 1.73
C SER A 68 -19.01 -9.33 2.25
N ILE A 69 -18.41 -9.97 3.24
CA ILE A 69 -18.99 -11.13 3.93
C ILE A 69 -20.39 -10.82 4.49
N ALA A 70 -20.59 -9.60 5.02
CA ALA A 70 -21.88 -9.16 5.56
C ALA A 70 -22.96 -9.01 4.48
N GLU A 71 -22.60 -8.50 3.29
CA GLU A 71 -23.52 -8.35 2.16
C GLU A 71 -23.99 -9.69 1.60
N ILE A 72 -23.19 -10.75 1.76
CA ILE A 72 -23.49 -12.07 1.16
C ILE A 72 -24.26 -12.99 2.09
N ARG A 73 -24.08 -12.88 3.42
CA ARG A 73 -24.82 -13.70 4.40
C ARG A 73 -26.35 -13.60 4.25
N ASN A 74 -26.83 -12.52 3.64
CA ASN A 74 -28.26 -12.24 3.47
C ASN A 74 -28.73 -12.27 1.99
N GLN A 75 -27.90 -12.72 1.05
CA GLN A 75 -28.25 -12.77 -0.38
C GLN A 75 -28.83 -14.11 -0.80
N SER A 76 -29.76 -14.08 -1.75
CA SER A 76 -30.30 -15.28 -2.36
C SER A 76 -29.32 -15.88 -3.38
N GLU A 77 -29.46 -17.17 -3.70
CA GLU A 77 -28.67 -17.82 -4.77
C GLU A 77 -28.81 -17.11 -6.13
N ALA A 78 -29.98 -16.50 -6.38
CA ALA A 78 -30.26 -15.74 -7.59
C ALA A 78 -29.47 -14.41 -7.64
N ASP A 79 -29.33 -13.74 -6.50
CA ASP A 79 -28.54 -12.51 -6.39
C ASP A 79 -27.06 -12.81 -6.58
N ILE A 80 -26.55 -13.87 -5.95
CA ILE A 80 -25.16 -14.32 -6.12
C ILE A 80 -24.88 -14.68 -7.58
N ALA A 81 -25.80 -15.39 -8.25
CA ALA A 81 -25.68 -15.70 -9.67
C ALA A 81 -25.59 -14.43 -10.54
N THR A 82 -26.36 -13.40 -10.19
CA THR A 82 -26.37 -12.12 -10.89
C THR A 82 -25.04 -11.37 -10.72
N HIS A 83 -24.47 -11.37 -9.50
CA HIS A 83 -23.17 -10.76 -9.23
C HIS A 83 -22.04 -11.46 -9.99
N VAL A 84 -22.06 -12.79 -10.04
CA VAL A 84 -21.08 -13.59 -10.80
C VAL A 84 -21.20 -13.31 -12.30
N GLU A 85 -22.41 -13.23 -12.84
CA GLU A 85 -22.64 -12.93 -14.26
C GLU A 85 -22.21 -11.49 -14.62
N ALA A 86 -22.51 -10.52 -13.75
CA ALA A 86 -22.04 -9.15 -13.90
C ALA A 86 -20.50 -9.07 -13.86
N ALA A 87 -19.85 -9.85 -12.99
CA ALA A 87 -18.39 -9.98 -12.96
C ALA A 87 -17.86 -10.60 -14.26
N HIS A 88 -18.50 -11.65 -14.79
CA HIS A 88 -18.16 -12.23 -16.10
C HIS A 88 -18.25 -11.19 -17.22
N GLN A 89 -19.36 -10.44 -17.33
CA GLN A 89 -19.56 -9.45 -18.39
C GLN A 89 -18.59 -8.27 -18.29
N LYS A 90 -18.39 -7.74 -17.08
CA LYS A 90 -17.42 -6.66 -16.82
C LYS A 90 -16.00 -7.09 -17.19
N ARG A 91 -15.64 -8.36 -17.01
CA ARG A 91 -14.29 -8.86 -17.30
C ARG A 91 -14.12 -9.31 -18.75
N TYR A 92 -15.14 -9.87 -19.37
CA TYR A 92 -15.13 -10.23 -20.79
C TYR A 92 -15.07 -9.00 -21.70
N SER A 93 -15.80 -7.94 -21.34
CA SER A 93 -15.71 -6.63 -22.03
C SER A 93 -14.33 -5.98 -21.89
N VAL A 94 -13.64 -6.19 -20.76
CA VAL A 94 -12.24 -5.78 -20.56
C VAL A 94 -11.28 -6.64 -21.39
N SER A 95 -11.52 -7.95 -21.52
CA SER A 95 -10.71 -8.87 -22.35
C SER A 95 -10.79 -8.55 -23.85
N LEU A 96 -12.00 -8.30 -24.36
CA LEU A 96 -12.24 -7.89 -25.76
C LEU A 96 -11.49 -6.60 -26.13
N ARG A 97 -11.35 -5.66 -25.18
CA ARG A 97 -10.59 -4.42 -25.38
C ARG A 97 -9.07 -4.62 -25.29
N ALA A 98 -8.61 -5.67 -24.60
CA ALA A 98 -7.19 -5.96 -24.38
C ALA A 98 -6.55 -6.79 -25.51
N GLY A 99 -7.32 -7.36 -26.42
CA GLY A 99 -6.82 -8.02 -27.64
C GLY A 99 -5.90 -9.22 -27.37
N ALA A 100 -6.37 -10.20 -26.58
CA ALA A 100 -5.66 -11.43 -26.20
C ALA A 100 -4.32 -11.21 -25.44
N ARG A 101 -4.05 -10.00 -24.94
CA ARG A 101 -2.86 -9.71 -24.10
C ARG A 101 -3.08 -10.14 -22.65
N ILE A 102 -1.99 -10.58 -22.00
CA ILE A 102 -1.97 -10.87 -20.56
C ILE A 102 -2.31 -9.61 -19.78
N ARG A 103 -3.24 -9.71 -18.83
CA ARG A 103 -3.77 -8.58 -18.06
C ARG A 103 -2.78 -8.09 -16.99
N PRO A 104 -3.00 -6.88 -16.44
CA PRO A 104 -2.16 -6.32 -15.36
C PRO A 104 -2.10 -7.18 -14.09
N ASP A 105 -3.12 -8.00 -13.85
CA ASP A 105 -3.14 -8.99 -12.76
C ASP A 105 -2.35 -10.27 -13.09
N GLY A 106 -1.65 -10.29 -14.22
CA GLY A 106 -0.85 -11.41 -14.71
C GLY A 106 -1.67 -12.60 -15.24
N LYS A 107 -3.00 -12.55 -15.14
CA LYS A 107 -3.87 -13.70 -15.42
C LYS A 107 -4.47 -13.60 -16.83
N THR A 108 -4.38 -14.68 -17.60
CA THR A 108 -4.96 -14.80 -18.94
C THR A 108 -6.49 -14.77 -18.88
N GLU A 109 -7.14 -14.60 -20.04
CA GLU A 109 -8.60 -14.73 -20.15
C GLU A 109 -9.09 -16.09 -19.63
N GLU A 110 -8.39 -17.16 -19.99
CA GLU A 110 -8.72 -18.53 -19.59
C GLU A 110 -8.53 -18.76 -18.09
N GLN A 111 -7.47 -18.21 -17.49
CA GLN A 111 -7.23 -18.30 -16.04
C GLN A 111 -8.35 -17.61 -15.26
N TRP A 112 -8.83 -16.44 -15.68
CA TRP A 112 -9.97 -15.82 -15.01
C TRP A 112 -11.31 -16.48 -15.31
N ARG A 113 -11.50 -17.00 -16.53
CA ARG A 113 -12.70 -17.78 -16.83
C ARG A 113 -12.77 -18.99 -15.90
N HIS A 114 -11.63 -19.61 -15.60
CA HIS A 114 -11.52 -20.69 -14.63
C HIS A 114 -11.87 -20.23 -13.21
N ILE A 115 -11.25 -19.14 -12.73
CA ILE A 115 -11.50 -18.59 -11.38
C ILE A 115 -12.97 -18.17 -11.19
N LEU A 116 -13.57 -17.49 -12.18
CA LEU A 116 -14.96 -17.05 -12.09
C LEU A 116 -15.95 -18.23 -12.15
N ASN A 117 -15.63 -19.28 -12.91
CA ASN A 117 -16.42 -20.52 -12.90
C ASN A 117 -16.30 -21.24 -11.54
N GLN A 118 -15.10 -21.28 -10.94
CA GLN A 118 -14.91 -21.84 -9.60
C GLN A 118 -15.67 -21.03 -8.54
N ALA A 119 -15.61 -19.69 -8.61
CA ALA A 119 -16.41 -18.83 -7.74
C ALA A 119 -17.91 -19.08 -7.94
N ARG A 120 -18.38 -19.21 -9.18
CA ARG A 120 -19.78 -19.55 -9.46
C ARG A 120 -20.18 -20.87 -8.81
N ASP A 121 -19.38 -21.91 -8.99
CA ASP A 121 -19.70 -23.27 -8.54
C ASP A 121 -19.58 -23.40 -7.01
N THR A 122 -18.66 -22.65 -6.37
CA THR A 122 -18.51 -22.58 -4.91
C THR A 122 -19.58 -21.72 -4.26
N LEU A 123 -19.91 -20.55 -4.85
CA LEU A 123 -20.82 -19.59 -4.22
C LEU A 123 -22.30 -19.89 -4.47
N LYS A 124 -22.66 -20.59 -5.56
CA LYS A 124 -24.04 -21.05 -5.79
C LYS A 124 -24.43 -22.23 -4.90
N ASP A 125 -23.47 -23.09 -4.57
CA ASP A 125 -23.70 -24.22 -3.67
C ASP A 125 -23.68 -23.73 -2.23
N THR A 126 -24.84 -23.80 -1.56
CA THR A 126 -25.00 -23.27 -0.20
C THR A 126 -24.05 -23.93 0.81
N GLN A 127 -23.75 -25.22 0.66
CA GLN A 127 -22.84 -25.92 1.57
C GLN A 127 -21.39 -25.49 1.32
N LYS A 128 -20.94 -25.48 0.05
CA LYS A 128 -19.57 -25.06 -0.29
C LYS A 128 -19.32 -23.59 0.01
N ARG A 129 -20.34 -22.74 -0.17
CA ARG A 129 -20.30 -21.33 0.21
C ARG A 129 -20.06 -21.19 1.71
N GLN A 130 -20.77 -21.97 2.53
CA GLN A 130 -20.61 -21.94 3.97
C GLN A 130 -19.26 -22.50 4.42
N GLU A 131 -18.76 -23.57 3.78
CA GLU A 131 -17.42 -24.12 4.04
C GLU A 131 -16.31 -23.12 3.67
N HIS A 132 -16.42 -22.44 2.52
CA HIS A 132 -15.48 -21.40 2.12
C HIS A 132 -15.52 -20.20 3.06
N LEU A 133 -16.73 -19.76 3.45
CA LEU A 133 -16.90 -18.69 4.44
C LEU A 133 -16.30 -19.08 5.80
N THR A 134 -16.50 -20.32 6.24
CA THR A 134 -15.92 -20.82 7.50
C THR A 134 -14.41 -20.88 7.41
N THR A 135 -13.86 -21.25 6.26
CA THR A 135 -12.40 -21.25 6.01
C THR A 135 -11.83 -19.84 6.13
N LEU A 136 -12.47 -18.85 5.49
CA LEU A 136 -12.05 -17.44 5.57
C LEU A 136 -12.12 -16.90 7.01
N LEU A 137 -13.16 -17.24 7.76
CA LEU A 137 -13.34 -16.82 9.16
C LEU A 137 -12.43 -17.57 10.14
N SER A 138 -12.02 -18.80 9.81
CA SER A 138 -11.08 -19.59 10.64
C SER A 138 -9.61 -19.21 10.43
N GLN A 139 -9.31 -18.41 9.40
CA GLN A 139 -8.00 -17.82 9.16
C GLN A 139 -7.83 -16.48 9.91
N GLU A 140 -8.89 -15.99 10.58
CA GLU A 140 -8.83 -14.91 11.57
C GLU A 140 -8.44 -15.50 12.95
N ASP A 141 -7.56 -14.81 13.68
CA ASP A 141 -6.86 -15.23 14.91
C ASP A 141 -7.81 -15.74 16.04
N PRO A 142 -7.54 -16.85 16.75
CA PRO A 142 -8.47 -17.44 17.75
C PRO A 142 -8.74 -16.58 18.99
N HIS A 143 -8.16 -15.39 19.13
CA HIS A 143 -8.33 -14.54 20.31
C HIS A 143 -9.59 -13.65 20.30
N GLU A 144 -10.47 -13.76 19.29
CA GLU A 144 -11.75 -13.04 19.27
C GLU A 144 -12.95 -13.82 19.86
N SER A 145 -12.85 -15.13 20.12
CA SER A 145 -14.05 -15.92 20.43
C SER A 145 -14.48 -15.96 21.92
N GLU A 146 -13.82 -15.23 22.83
CA GLU A 146 -14.16 -15.24 24.27
C GLU A 146 -15.08 -14.08 24.71
N PHE A 147 -15.53 -13.22 23.78
CA PHE A 147 -16.39 -12.06 24.09
C PHE A 147 -17.85 -12.18 23.61
N LEU A 148 -18.27 -13.32 23.06
CA LEU A 148 -19.60 -13.45 22.44
C LEU A 148 -20.63 -14.32 23.20
N ASP A 149 -20.28 -14.88 24.37
CA ASP A 149 -21.21 -15.65 25.20
C ASP A 149 -21.45 -14.98 26.56
N THR A 150 -22.16 -13.85 26.58
CA THR A 150 -22.98 -13.49 27.74
C THR A 150 -24.36 -13.05 27.28
N GLU A 151 -25.37 -13.70 27.86
CA GLU A 151 -26.77 -13.59 27.50
C GLU A 151 -27.30 -12.15 27.52
N PHE A 152 -28.08 -11.85 26.48
CA PHE A 152 -28.87 -10.65 26.29
C PHE A 152 -29.84 -10.44 27.48
N ILE A 153 -29.58 -9.44 28.32
CA ILE A 153 -30.60 -8.87 29.22
C ILE A 153 -31.25 -7.69 28.48
N PRO A 154 -32.58 -7.65 28.28
CA PRO A 154 -33.21 -6.57 27.52
C PRO A 154 -33.19 -5.28 28.34
N ALA A 155 -32.66 -4.21 27.74
CA ALA A 155 -32.70 -2.88 28.32
C ALA A 155 -34.13 -2.32 28.29
N GLU A 156 -34.65 -1.96 29.46
CA GLU A 156 -35.83 -1.11 29.60
C GLU A 156 -35.57 0.30 29.03
N THR A 157 -36.64 0.90 28.51
CA THR A 157 -36.72 2.24 27.90
C THR A 157 -36.08 3.37 28.73
N PRO A 158 -35.35 4.35 28.13
CA PRO A 158 -34.76 5.45 28.87
C PRO A 158 -35.79 6.49 29.31
N GLN A 159 -35.78 6.80 30.61
CA GLN A 159 -36.38 8.01 31.17
C GLN A 159 -35.58 9.26 30.77
N THR A 160 -36.28 10.39 30.79
CA THR A 160 -36.05 11.66 30.11
C THR A 160 -34.74 12.40 30.45
N ALA A 161 -34.21 13.10 29.45
CA ALA A 161 -33.04 13.98 29.40
C ALA A 161 -33.04 15.21 30.35
N SER A 162 -33.75 15.18 31.47
CA SER A 162 -33.87 16.29 32.41
C SER A 162 -32.91 16.22 33.61
N GLU A 163 -32.26 15.09 33.86
CA GLU A 163 -31.39 14.93 35.04
C GLU A 163 -29.89 15.12 34.76
N LEU A 164 -29.46 15.00 33.50
CA LEU A 164 -28.06 15.23 33.09
C LEU A 164 -27.68 16.72 33.00
N ILE A 165 -28.65 17.64 33.07
CA ILE A 165 -28.41 19.09 33.00
C ILE A 165 -28.10 19.68 34.39
N SER A 166 -28.39 18.94 35.48
CA SER A 166 -28.14 19.38 36.86
C SER A 166 -26.65 19.22 37.26
N SER A 167 -25.99 18.14 36.82
CA SER A 167 -24.62 17.81 37.22
C SER A 167 -23.52 18.57 36.46
N VAL A 168 -23.85 19.25 35.35
CA VAL A 168 -22.88 20.04 34.56
C VAL A 168 -22.76 21.49 35.09
N ASN A 169 -23.77 21.99 35.80
CA ASN A 169 -23.79 23.38 36.28
C ASN A 169 -23.01 23.64 37.58
N GLU A 170 -22.50 22.61 38.27
CA GLU A 170 -21.71 22.79 39.51
C GLU A 170 -20.18 22.91 39.27
N LEU A 171 -19.69 22.71 38.04
CA LEU A 171 -18.26 22.81 37.71
C LEU A 171 -17.86 24.11 36.99
N GLN A 172 -18.77 25.09 36.84
CA GLN A 172 -18.54 26.34 36.10
C GLN A 172 -18.47 27.62 36.94
N ASN A 173 -18.37 27.54 38.27
CA ASN A 173 -18.16 28.73 39.11
C ASN A 173 -16.79 28.72 39.81
N SER A 174 -15.75 29.19 39.13
CA SER A 174 -14.83 30.15 39.76
C SER A 174 -14.04 30.95 38.71
N GLU A 175 -14.17 32.26 38.87
CA GLU A 175 -13.37 33.38 38.36
C GLU A 175 -13.36 33.71 36.86
N ALA A 176 -14.25 34.66 36.57
CA ALA A 176 -14.32 35.46 35.37
C ALA A 176 -13.21 36.51 35.29
N LEU A 177 -12.67 36.70 34.08
CA LEU A 177 -12.28 38.01 33.54
C LEU A 177 -12.74 38.08 32.08
N SER A 178 -13.62 39.03 31.80
CA SER A 178 -14.31 39.26 30.52
C SER A 178 -13.43 39.93 29.45
N PRO A 179 -13.85 39.91 28.17
CA PRO A 179 -12.96 39.95 27.00
C PRO A 179 -12.75 41.36 26.46
N THR A 180 -11.63 41.57 25.77
CA THR A 180 -11.48 42.71 24.84
C THR A 180 -11.20 42.16 23.44
N THR A 181 -12.08 42.55 22.52
CA THR A 181 -12.09 42.23 21.10
C THR A 181 -11.01 43.01 20.36
N SER A 182 -10.03 42.32 19.74
CA SER A 182 -9.16 42.91 18.71
C SER A 182 -8.63 41.84 17.75
N GLU A 183 -9.05 41.96 16.48
CA GLU A 183 -8.32 41.66 15.23
C GLU A 183 -7.49 40.37 15.09
N ILE A 184 -8.02 39.45 14.27
CA ILE A 184 -7.28 38.34 13.65
C ILE A 184 -6.28 38.91 12.65
N THR A 185 -5.00 38.96 13.01
CA THR A 185 -3.89 39.13 12.06
C THR A 185 -2.71 38.22 12.37
N SER A 186 -2.23 37.57 11.30
CA SER A 186 -0.96 36.84 11.13
C SER A 186 -0.72 35.53 11.90
N ALA A 187 -0.46 34.46 11.12
CA ALA A 187 0.18 33.22 11.54
C ALA A 187 1.55 33.51 12.19
N PRO A 188 2.01 32.70 13.16
CA PRO A 188 3.27 32.97 13.85
C PRO A 188 4.45 32.82 12.90
N ALA A 189 5.34 33.82 12.93
CA ALA A 189 6.55 33.88 12.12
C ALA A 189 7.51 32.72 12.46
N ILE A 190 7.79 31.88 11.46
CA ILE A 190 8.82 30.84 11.50
C ILE A 190 10.17 31.54 11.34
N SER A 191 10.93 31.71 12.43
CA SER A 191 12.31 32.20 12.37
C SER A 191 13.22 31.29 13.21
N ASN A 192 14.34 30.90 12.60
CA ASN A 192 15.45 30.04 13.10
C ASN A 192 15.40 28.52 12.82
N PHE A 193 15.02 28.12 11.61
CA PHE A 193 15.49 26.84 11.06
C PHE A 193 16.56 27.10 9.99
N ASP A 194 17.76 26.55 10.17
CA ASP A 194 18.78 26.49 9.11
C ASP A 194 18.35 25.41 8.11
N VAL A 195 17.45 25.79 7.21
CA VAL A 195 16.89 24.88 6.21
C VAL A 195 17.96 24.60 5.15
N PRO A 196 18.38 23.35 4.92
CA PRO A 196 19.26 23.03 3.81
C PRO A 196 18.66 23.55 2.49
N ALA A 197 19.48 24.12 1.61
CA ALA A 197 19.03 24.86 0.43
C ALA A 197 18.01 24.09 -0.46
N GLU A 198 18.09 22.75 -0.49
CA GLU A 198 17.25 21.86 -1.29
C GLU A 198 16.06 21.23 -0.55
N MET A 199 15.80 21.64 0.69
CA MET A 199 14.70 21.14 1.51
C MET A 199 13.73 22.28 1.90
N VAL A 200 12.54 21.91 2.35
CA VAL A 200 11.58 22.79 3.00
C VAL A 200 11.23 22.24 4.38
N VAL A 201 10.93 23.14 5.31
CA VAL A 201 10.45 22.76 6.64
C VAL A 201 8.94 22.57 6.59
N ILE A 202 8.47 21.42 7.06
CA ILE A 202 7.05 21.16 7.31
C ILE A 202 6.81 21.39 8.81
N PRO A 203 5.92 22.32 9.20
CA PRO A 203 5.73 22.66 10.60
C PRO A 203 5.14 21.50 11.39
N ALA A 204 5.52 21.40 12.66
CA ALA A 204 4.89 20.45 13.59
C ALA A 204 3.39 20.74 13.72
N GLY A 205 2.58 19.70 13.94
CA GLY A 205 1.15 19.89 14.14
C GLY A 205 0.30 18.73 13.66
N GLU A 206 -1.00 18.83 13.95
CA GLU A 206 -2.00 17.84 13.58
C GLU A 206 -2.52 18.06 12.15
N PHE A 207 -2.87 16.95 11.49
CA PHE A 207 -3.64 16.94 10.26
C PHE A 207 -4.54 15.70 10.21
N LEU A 208 -5.52 15.70 9.30
CA LEU A 208 -6.35 14.53 9.04
C LEU A 208 -5.70 13.67 7.96
N MET A 209 -5.32 12.44 8.32
CA MET A 209 -4.69 11.47 7.42
C MET A 209 -5.75 10.54 6.82
N GLY A 210 -5.62 10.23 5.53
CA GLY A 210 -6.54 9.38 4.76
C GLY A 210 -7.64 10.11 3.99
N SER A 211 -8.59 9.35 3.46
CA SER A 211 -9.70 9.89 2.67
C SER A 211 -11.01 9.12 2.86
N ASN A 212 -12.10 9.88 2.93
CA ASN A 212 -13.48 9.40 2.87
C ASN A 212 -14.13 9.63 1.50
N ASP A 213 -13.35 10.02 0.48
CA ASP A 213 -13.85 10.18 -0.89
C ASP A 213 -14.52 8.89 -1.38
N GLU A 214 -15.51 9.03 -2.26
CA GLU A 214 -16.21 7.89 -2.86
C GLU A 214 -15.25 6.92 -3.57
N ASP A 215 -14.19 7.45 -4.19
CA ASP A 215 -13.18 6.67 -4.89
C ASP A 215 -11.98 6.23 -4.03
N ALA A 216 -12.02 6.51 -2.71
CA ALA A 216 -10.97 6.11 -1.77
C ALA A 216 -10.95 4.59 -1.56
N ASN A 217 -9.76 3.99 -1.61
CA ASN A 217 -9.59 2.58 -1.29
C ASN A 217 -9.77 2.32 0.21
N ALA A 218 -10.07 1.07 0.57
CA ALA A 218 -10.23 0.67 1.97
C ALA A 218 -8.98 0.97 2.83
N SER A 219 -7.78 0.80 2.27
CA SER A 219 -6.52 1.10 2.97
C SER A 219 -6.29 2.60 3.23
N GLU A 220 -7.06 3.49 2.59
CA GLU A 220 -7.04 4.95 2.82
C GLU A 220 -7.97 5.37 3.98
N LYS A 221 -8.69 4.41 4.58
CA LYS A 221 -9.71 4.60 5.62
C LYS A 221 -9.29 3.91 6.93
N PRO A 222 -9.80 4.39 8.08
CA PRO A 222 -10.59 5.61 8.25
C PRO A 222 -9.75 6.88 8.15
N VAL A 223 -10.40 8.01 7.87
CA VAL A 223 -9.79 9.32 8.13
C VAL A 223 -9.58 9.49 9.64
N HIS A 224 -8.37 9.82 10.06
CA HIS A 224 -8.02 9.91 11.48
C HIS A 224 -7.02 11.06 11.76
N PRO A 225 -7.03 11.65 12.98
CA PRO A 225 -6.12 12.72 13.33
C PRO A 225 -4.71 12.19 13.62
N VAL A 226 -3.70 12.84 13.04
CA VAL A 226 -2.28 12.51 13.21
C VAL A 226 -1.48 13.78 13.53
N TYR A 227 -0.70 13.75 14.59
CA TYR A 227 0.33 14.73 14.92
C TYR A 227 1.67 14.29 14.34
N VAL A 228 2.31 15.16 13.56
CA VAL A 228 3.68 14.97 13.07
C VAL A 228 4.55 16.09 13.59
N ASN A 229 5.72 15.76 14.12
CA ASN A 229 6.76 16.72 14.51
C ASN A 229 7.20 17.59 13.31
N ALA A 230 7.93 18.67 13.56
CA ALA A 230 8.56 19.41 12.47
C ALA A 230 9.66 18.55 11.83
N PHE A 231 9.74 18.58 10.51
CA PHE A 231 10.74 17.85 9.74
C PHE A 231 11.08 18.64 8.47
N TYR A 232 12.25 18.36 7.90
CA TYR A 232 12.62 18.81 6.58
C TYR A 232 12.23 17.74 5.56
N ILE A 233 11.75 18.15 4.38
CA ILE A 233 11.56 17.27 3.23
C ILE A 233 12.17 17.91 1.98
N ASP A 234 12.73 17.09 1.09
CA ASP A 234 13.27 17.58 -0.17
C ASP A 234 12.19 18.28 -1.00
N LYS A 235 12.55 19.44 -1.59
CA LYS A 235 11.67 20.21 -2.49
C LYS A 235 11.21 19.36 -3.67
N TYR A 236 12.11 18.53 -4.19
CA TYR A 236 11.93 17.73 -5.40
C TYR A 236 12.23 16.24 -5.12
N PRO A 237 11.76 15.32 -5.97
CA PRO A 237 12.31 13.97 -6.01
C PRO A 237 13.81 13.98 -6.33
N VAL A 238 14.53 12.94 -5.89
CA VAL A 238 15.97 12.80 -6.16
C VAL A 238 16.20 12.70 -7.67
N THR A 239 17.11 13.51 -8.20
CA THR A 239 17.41 13.54 -9.64
C THR A 239 18.40 12.47 -10.05
N ASN A 240 18.49 12.19 -11.35
CA ASN A 240 19.51 11.29 -11.89
C ASN A 240 20.93 11.80 -11.60
N ASP A 241 21.19 13.11 -11.65
CA ASP A 241 22.52 13.67 -11.37
C ASP A 241 22.92 13.50 -9.90
N GLN A 242 21.99 13.77 -8.98
CA GLN A 242 22.18 13.53 -7.55
C GLN A 242 22.43 12.04 -7.27
N TYR A 243 21.64 11.15 -7.87
CA TYR A 243 21.79 9.71 -7.71
C TYR A 243 23.12 9.21 -8.30
N LYS A 244 23.59 9.79 -9.40
CA LYS A 244 24.90 9.46 -9.96
C LYS A 244 26.04 9.80 -8.98
N ALA A 245 25.97 10.94 -8.31
CA ALA A 245 26.96 11.30 -7.28
C ALA A 245 27.03 10.27 -6.14
N PHE A 246 25.88 9.73 -5.73
CA PHE A 246 25.81 8.61 -4.80
C PHE A 246 26.51 7.37 -5.34
N LEU A 247 26.23 6.98 -6.59
CA LEU A 247 26.84 5.79 -7.20
C LEU A 247 28.36 5.94 -7.35
N ASP A 248 28.84 7.14 -7.71
CA ASP A 248 30.28 7.46 -7.78
C ASP A 248 30.96 7.32 -6.40
N ALA A 249 30.27 7.69 -5.32
CA ALA A 249 30.77 7.58 -3.95
C ALA A 249 30.58 6.19 -3.33
N CYS A 250 29.63 5.40 -3.84
CA CYS A 250 29.25 4.09 -3.32
C CYS A 250 29.17 3.04 -4.44
N PRO A 251 30.32 2.59 -5.01
CA PRO A 251 30.35 1.71 -6.17
C PRO A 251 29.64 0.35 -6.00
N GLN A 252 29.44 -0.09 -4.75
CA GLN A 252 28.68 -1.31 -4.44
C GLN A 252 27.19 -1.21 -4.81
N TRP A 253 26.67 0.01 -5.00
CA TRP A 253 25.29 0.26 -5.44
C TRP A 253 25.18 0.53 -6.94
N GLU A 254 26.29 0.51 -7.69
CA GLU A 254 26.25 0.64 -9.14
C GLU A 254 25.42 -0.46 -9.81
N LYS A 255 24.90 -0.16 -10.99
CA LYS A 255 23.99 -1.04 -11.75
C LYS A 255 24.46 -2.50 -11.87
N ASN A 256 25.77 -2.72 -12.04
CA ASN A 256 26.36 -4.04 -12.25
C ASN A 256 26.99 -4.64 -10.97
N SER A 257 26.93 -3.92 -9.85
CA SER A 257 27.61 -4.29 -8.60
C SER A 257 26.63 -4.54 -7.45
N ILE A 258 25.43 -3.94 -7.50
CA ILE A 258 24.37 -4.19 -6.52
C ILE A 258 24.04 -5.69 -6.43
N LEU A 259 23.82 -6.19 -5.22
CA LEU A 259 23.42 -7.57 -5.00
C LEU A 259 21.99 -7.82 -5.50
N THR A 260 21.75 -8.99 -6.10
CA THR A 260 20.47 -9.37 -6.69
C THR A 260 19.31 -9.36 -5.68
N ASP A 261 19.59 -9.59 -4.40
CA ASP A 261 18.58 -9.57 -3.34
C ASP A 261 17.98 -8.17 -3.11
N TYR A 262 18.65 -7.13 -3.60
CA TYR A 262 18.25 -5.73 -3.40
C TYR A 262 17.56 -5.13 -4.62
N HIS A 263 17.32 -5.90 -5.68
CA HIS A 263 16.58 -5.42 -6.84
C HIS A 263 15.84 -6.52 -7.63
N SER A 264 14.79 -6.15 -8.38
CA SER A 264 13.96 -7.08 -9.17
C SER A 264 14.46 -7.28 -10.61
N GLY A 265 15.76 -7.13 -10.87
CA GLY A 265 16.36 -7.21 -12.21
C GLY A 265 16.16 -5.97 -13.11
N ASN A 266 15.29 -5.02 -12.73
CA ASN A 266 15.05 -3.78 -13.47
C ASN A 266 15.86 -2.58 -12.93
N TYR A 267 16.83 -2.80 -12.03
CA TYR A 267 17.57 -1.71 -11.39
C TYR A 267 18.34 -0.86 -12.41
N LEU A 268 18.12 0.46 -12.36
CA LEU A 268 18.67 1.46 -13.27
C LEU A 268 18.56 1.02 -14.74
N ARG A 269 17.44 0.39 -15.13
CA ARG A 269 17.28 -0.29 -16.43
C ARG A 269 17.71 0.56 -17.63
N THR A 270 17.39 1.85 -17.62
CA THR A 270 17.68 2.80 -18.70
C THR A 270 19.10 3.36 -18.68
N TRP A 271 19.85 3.18 -17.58
CA TRP A 271 21.23 3.64 -17.45
C TRP A 271 22.20 2.72 -18.16
N HIS A 272 23.31 3.26 -18.66
CA HIS A 272 24.41 2.48 -19.22
C HIS A 272 25.62 2.58 -18.29
N ARG A 273 25.94 1.46 -17.61
CA ARG A 273 26.88 1.44 -16.47
C ARG A 273 26.42 2.44 -15.41
N ASN A 274 27.25 3.42 -15.08
CA ASN A 274 26.96 4.48 -14.11
C ASN A 274 26.58 5.83 -14.79
N ASN A 275 26.02 5.79 -16.01
CA ASN A 275 25.58 7.00 -16.71
C ASN A 275 24.09 6.93 -17.00
N TYR A 276 23.36 7.96 -16.58
CA TYR A 276 21.96 8.17 -16.92
C TYR A 276 21.79 8.56 -18.39
N PRO A 277 20.57 8.41 -18.97
CA PRO A 277 20.29 8.81 -20.34
C PRO A 277 20.65 10.28 -20.62
N LYS A 278 21.20 10.57 -21.81
CA LYS A 278 21.58 11.94 -22.20
C LYS A 278 20.39 12.88 -22.08
N GLY A 279 20.59 14.02 -21.42
CA GLY A 279 19.54 15.03 -21.21
C GLY A 279 18.62 14.76 -20.02
N ALA A 280 18.78 13.64 -19.30
CA ALA A 280 17.91 13.28 -18.17
C ALA A 280 18.45 13.71 -16.79
N ALA A 281 19.47 14.57 -16.73
CA ALA A 281 20.14 14.95 -15.48
C ALA A 281 19.15 15.43 -14.39
N ASN A 282 18.21 16.29 -14.77
CA ASN A 282 17.20 16.87 -13.87
C ASN A 282 15.87 16.09 -13.84
N HIS A 283 15.81 14.90 -14.44
CA HIS A 283 14.65 14.03 -14.27
C HIS A 283 14.75 13.28 -12.95
N PRO A 284 13.63 12.91 -12.32
CA PRO A 284 13.64 12.03 -11.16
C PRO A 284 14.31 10.70 -11.51
N VAL A 285 15.14 10.20 -10.61
CA VAL A 285 15.69 8.85 -10.74
C VAL A 285 14.56 7.84 -10.61
N VAL A 286 14.52 6.88 -11.54
CA VAL A 286 13.55 5.78 -11.57
C VAL A 286 14.26 4.44 -11.68
N ASN A 287 13.51 3.34 -11.64
CA ASN A 287 14.08 2.00 -11.65
C ASN A 287 15.02 1.77 -10.44
N VAL A 288 14.70 2.37 -9.30
CA VAL A 288 15.43 2.19 -8.04
C VAL A 288 14.56 1.42 -7.05
N SER A 289 15.20 0.54 -6.28
CA SER A 289 14.54 -0.23 -5.23
C SER A 289 14.44 0.59 -3.94
N TRP A 290 13.60 0.15 -3.01
CA TRP A 290 13.53 0.76 -1.68
C TRP A 290 14.87 0.65 -0.94
N TYR A 291 15.58 -0.48 -1.06
CA TYR A 291 16.92 -0.62 -0.47
C TYR A 291 17.91 0.40 -1.01
N ALA A 292 17.91 0.63 -2.32
CA ALA A 292 18.82 1.57 -2.95
C ALA A 292 18.44 3.03 -2.64
N ALA A 293 17.15 3.32 -2.46
CA ALA A 293 16.66 4.61 -1.98
C ALA A 293 17.06 4.86 -0.51
N MET A 294 16.97 3.85 0.37
CA MET A 294 17.43 3.92 1.76
C MET A 294 18.94 4.14 1.86
N ALA A 295 19.72 3.42 1.05
CA ALA A 295 21.16 3.58 1.01
C ALA A 295 21.59 4.98 0.52
N TYR A 296 20.94 5.50 -0.53
CA TYR A 296 21.13 6.88 -0.96
C TYR A 296 20.81 7.86 0.17
N ALA A 297 19.67 7.69 0.83
CA ALA A 297 19.23 8.61 1.87
C ALA A 297 20.22 8.61 3.05
N GLN A 298 20.72 7.45 3.46
CA GLN A 298 21.74 7.33 4.49
C GLN A 298 23.07 7.99 4.08
N TRP A 299 23.53 7.77 2.84
CA TRP A 299 24.72 8.44 2.30
C TRP A 299 24.59 9.96 2.26
N ALA A 300 23.39 10.46 1.96
CA ALA A 300 23.08 11.89 1.93
C ALA A 300 22.81 12.49 3.32
N GLU A 301 23.02 11.75 4.41
CA GLU A 301 22.70 12.14 5.80
C GLU A 301 21.22 12.54 6.01
N LYS A 302 20.34 11.81 5.33
CA LYS A 302 18.88 11.94 5.36
C LYS A 302 18.24 10.57 5.66
N ARG A 303 16.93 10.50 5.47
CA ARG A 303 16.12 9.26 5.46
C ARG A 303 15.00 9.39 4.43
N LEU A 304 14.26 8.32 4.16
CA LEU A 304 12.96 8.46 3.50
C LEU A 304 11.94 9.10 4.47
N PRO A 305 10.89 9.79 3.96
CA PRO A 305 9.78 10.24 4.80
C PRO A 305 8.98 9.04 5.34
N THR A 306 8.34 9.20 6.50
CA THR A 306 7.22 8.32 6.84
C THR A 306 6.03 8.62 5.93
N GLU A 307 5.10 7.69 5.82
CA GLU A 307 3.87 7.87 5.04
C GLU A 307 3.06 9.09 5.55
N ALA A 308 3.02 9.28 6.87
CA ALA A 308 2.32 10.40 7.49
C ALA A 308 3.01 11.74 7.23
N GLU A 309 4.35 11.78 7.28
CA GLU A 309 5.13 12.94 6.88
C GLU A 309 4.88 13.30 5.42
N TRP A 310 4.91 12.29 4.54
CA TRP A 310 4.67 12.46 3.12
C TRP A 310 3.27 13.04 2.86
N GLU A 311 2.22 12.48 3.46
CA GLU A 311 0.85 12.96 3.22
C GLU A 311 0.64 14.38 3.76
N LYS A 312 1.21 14.69 4.93
CA LYS A 312 1.17 16.04 5.49
C LYS A 312 1.87 17.05 4.57
N ALA A 313 3.03 16.68 4.03
CA ALA A 313 3.75 17.50 3.06
C ALA A 313 2.93 17.69 1.78
N ALA A 314 2.32 16.62 1.25
CA ALA A 314 1.51 16.64 0.04
C ALA A 314 0.28 17.54 0.15
N ARG A 315 -0.38 17.55 1.31
CA ARG A 315 -1.56 18.40 1.57
C ARG A 315 -1.26 19.90 1.52
N GLY A 316 0.00 20.33 1.67
CA GLY A 316 0.36 21.74 1.53
C GLY A 316 -0.40 22.67 2.47
N GLY A 317 -0.73 22.22 3.68
CA GLY A 317 -1.53 23.02 4.63
C GLY A 317 -3.04 23.06 4.37
N LEU A 318 -3.53 22.44 3.29
CA LEU A 318 -4.95 22.32 3.00
C LEU A 318 -5.60 21.17 3.77
N THR A 319 -6.81 21.43 4.30
CA THR A 319 -7.60 20.43 5.02
C THR A 319 -8.69 19.86 4.13
N GLY A 320 -8.80 18.53 4.09
CA GLY A 320 -9.90 17.82 3.41
C GLY A 320 -9.90 17.95 1.89
N LYS A 321 -8.78 18.35 1.28
CA LYS A 321 -8.64 18.47 -0.18
C LYS A 321 -8.12 17.19 -0.81
N LYS A 322 -8.63 16.90 -2.02
CA LYS A 322 -8.29 15.71 -2.79
C LYS A 322 -6.88 15.76 -3.41
N TYR A 323 -6.47 16.95 -3.83
CA TYR A 323 -5.18 17.26 -4.46
C TYR A 323 -4.45 18.35 -3.66
N PRO A 324 -3.11 18.50 -3.82
CA PRO A 324 -2.32 19.55 -3.15
C PRO A 324 -2.79 20.98 -3.40
N TRP A 325 -3.64 21.19 -4.41
CA TRP A 325 -4.14 22.49 -4.85
C TRP A 325 -5.67 22.60 -4.81
N GLY A 326 -6.39 21.63 -4.22
CA GLY A 326 -7.85 21.65 -4.10
C GLY A 326 -8.51 20.35 -4.51
N ASP A 327 -9.76 20.42 -4.98
CA ASP A 327 -10.60 19.24 -5.21
C ASP A 327 -10.68 18.80 -6.68
N GLN A 328 -10.22 19.65 -7.60
CA GLN A 328 -10.27 19.39 -9.04
C GLN A 328 -8.90 19.00 -9.57
N ILE A 329 -8.87 17.96 -10.39
CA ILE A 329 -7.66 17.53 -11.09
C ILE A 329 -7.27 18.58 -12.14
N ASP A 330 -5.97 18.81 -12.32
CA ASP A 330 -5.44 19.82 -13.23
C ASP A 330 -4.17 19.29 -13.92
N THR A 331 -4.21 19.13 -15.24
CA THR A 331 -3.07 18.66 -16.05
C THR A 331 -1.93 19.67 -16.11
N THR A 332 -2.17 20.93 -15.77
CA THR A 332 -1.15 21.98 -15.73
C THR A 332 -0.37 22.00 -14.42
N LYS A 333 -0.73 21.14 -13.45
CA LYS A 333 -0.13 21.09 -12.11
C LYS A 333 0.55 19.78 -11.74
N ALA A 334 0.44 18.75 -12.58
CA ALA A 334 1.20 17.50 -12.43
C ALA A 334 1.30 16.72 -13.74
N ASN A 335 2.33 15.90 -13.85
CA ASN A 335 2.47 14.91 -14.92
C ASN A 335 1.78 13.59 -14.51
N TYR A 336 0.70 13.21 -15.21
CA TYR A 336 -0.06 11.99 -14.95
C TYR A 336 -0.79 11.52 -16.21
N GLY A 337 -1.43 10.34 -16.15
CA GLY A 337 -2.34 9.85 -17.19
C GLY A 337 -1.69 9.62 -18.56
N GLU A 338 -0.38 9.39 -18.58
CA GLU A 338 0.44 9.27 -19.80
C GLU A 338 0.42 10.51 -20.70
N ASN A 339 0.02 11.68 -20.19
CA ASN A 339 -0.07 12.92 -20.99
C ASN A 339 1.25 13.28 -21.69
N ILE A 340 2.40 13.00 -21.06
CA ILE A 340 3.75 13.17 -21.62
C ILE A 340 4.35 11.83 -22.07
N GLY A 341 3.90 10.71 -21.50
CA GLY A 341 4.42 9.36 -21.79
C GLY A 341 5.76 9.01 -21.13
N GLN A 342 6.31 9.90 -20.29
CA GLN A 342 7.55 9.71 -19.53
C GLN A 342 7.62 10.70 -18.35
N THR A 343 8.68 10.61 -17.55
CA THR A 343 8.96 11.61 -16.50
C THR A 343 9.26 12.98 -17.12
N THR A 344 8.94 14.05 -16.39
CA THR A 344 9.35 15.42 -16.69
C THR A 344 10.53 15.82 -15.81
N PRO A 345 11.34 16.83 -16.19
CA PRO A 345 12.27 17.46 -15.28
C PRO A 345 11.58 17.90 -13.98
N ILE A 346 12.31 17.86 -12.88
CA ILE A 346 11.81 18.35 -11.59
C ILE A 346 11.48 19.85 -11.68
N GLY A 347 10.43 20.27 -11.00
CA GLY A 347 10.03 21.68 -10.93
C GLY A 347 9.34 22.23 -12.19
N GLU A 348 8.98 21.38 -13.15
CA GLU A 348 8.19 21.77 -14.33
C GLU A 348 6.78 22.26 -13.95
N TYR A 349 6.23 21.73 -12.84
CA TYR A 349 4.92 22.07 -12.32
C TYR A 349 5.03 22.93 -11.05
N PRO A 350 4.04 23.80 -10.75
CA PRO A 350 4.08 24.65 -9.56
C PRO A 350 4.10 23.83 -8.25
N PRO A 351 4.75 24.34 -7.19
CA PRO A 351 4.74 23.68 -5.88
C PRO A 351 3.38 23.83 -5.18
N ASN A 352 3.16 23.04 -4.14
CA ASN A 352 2.09 23.31 -3.18
C ASN A 352 2.47 24.44 -2.20
N ASP A 353 1.57 24.81 -1.27
CA ASP A 353 1.80 25.96 -0.37
C ASP A 353 2.91 25.73 0.67
N TYR A 354 3.44 24.51 0.81
CA TYR A 354 4.66 24.22 1.57
C TYR A 354 5.94 24.31 0.73
N GLY A 355 5.84 24.64 -0.55
CA GLY A 355 6.99 24.73 -1.46
C GLY A 355 7.50 23.37 -1.94
N VAL A 356 6.67 22.31 -1.86
CA VAL A 356 7.03 20.97 -2.34
C VAL A 356 6.52 20.79 -3.77
N TYR A 357 7.44 20.41 -4.66
CA TYR A 357 7.19 20.20 -6.08
C TYR A 357 7.00 18.73 -6.41
N ASP A 358 6.24 18.46 -7.48
CA ASP A 358 6.05 17.13 -8.05
C ASP A 358 5.61 16.06 -7.03
N ILE A 359 4.96 16.48 -5.93
CA ILE A 359 4.56 15.55 -4.86
C ILE A 359 3.36 14.68 -5.25
N ILE A 360 2.67 15.00 -6.35
CA ILE A 360 1.74 14.07 -6.99
C ILE A 360 2.06 13.97 -8.48
N GLY A 361 1.92 12.78 -9.05
CA GLY A 361 2.34 12.48 -10.41
C GLY A 361 3.86 12.39 -10.55
N ASN A 362 4.34 12.48 -11.79
CA ASN A 362 5.73 12.26 -12.20
C ASN A 362 6.26 10.88 -11.80
N VAL A 363 6.59 10.62 -10.54
CA VAL A 363 7.01 9.29 -10.05
C VAL A 363 6.32 8.94 -8.73
N TRP A 364 5.99 7.67 -8.55
CA TRP A 364 5.66 7.14 -7.23
C TRP A 364 6.88 7.28 -6.31
N GLU A 365 6.67 7.58 -5.04
CA GLU A 365 7.76 7.83 -4.09
C GLU A 365 7.75 6.84 -2.93
N TRP A 366 8.90 6.21 -2.68
CA TRP A 366 9.11 5.32 -1.55
C TRP A 366 9.02 6.04 -0.18
N CYS A 367 8.31 5.43 0.77
CA CYS A 367 8.29 5.82 2.19
C CYS A 367 8.97 4.78 3.08
N LEU A 368 9.26 5.13 4.34
CA LEU A 368 9.83 4.20 5.33
C LEU A 368 8.89 3.04 5.68
N ASP A 369 7.59 3.34 5.73
CA ASP A 369 6.55 2.49 6.28
C ASP A 369 6.45 1.13 5.58
N GLU A 370 6.24 0.11 6.40
CA GLU A 370 5.63 -1.12 5.91
C GLU A 370 4.18 -0.86 5.49
N HIS A 371 3.77 -1.39 4.34
CA HIS A 371 2.38 -1.29 3.94
C HIS A 371 1.53 -2.35 4.67
N ILE A 372 0.97 -1.96 5.80
CA ILE A 372 -0.06 -2.69 6.53
C ILE A 372 -1.44 -2.16 6.11
N PHE A 373 -2.33 -3.06 5.67
CA PHE A 373 -3.58 -2.71 4.98
C PHE A 373 -4.54 -1.89 5.85
N ASP A 374 -4.72 -2.30 7.11
CA ASP A 374 -5.63 -1.77 8.11
C ASP A 374 -4.96 -0.81 9.12
N PHE A 375 -3.70 -0.42 8.86
CA PHE A 375 -2.91 0.41 9.77
C PHE A 375 -3.61 1.69 10.22
N TYR A 376 -4.40 2.33 9.36
CA TYR A 376 -5.09 3.58 9.69
C TYR A 376 -6.10 3.42 10.82
N ALA A 377 -6.69 2.24 11.01
CA ALA A 377 -7.62 1.97 12.10
C ALA A 377 -6.91 1.86 13.46
N ALA A 378 -5.66 1.37 13.45
CA ALA A 378 -4.82 1.17 14.63
C ALA A 378 -3.70 2.23 14.77
N SER A 379 -3.72 3.27 13.94
CA SER A 379 -2.62 4.23 13.81
C SER A 379 -2.45 5.04 15.11
N PRO A 380 -1.23 5.10 15.68
CA PRO A 380 -0.98 5.95 16.84
C PRO A 380 -1.07 7.43 16.46
N ARG A 381 -1.63 8.26 17.35
CA ARG A 381 -1.86 9.67 17.05
C ARG A 381 -0.58 10.47 16.79
N ARG A 382 0.57 10.10 17.37
CA ARG A 382 1.80 10.90 17.32
C ARG A 382 2.90 10.19 16.54
N ASN A 383 3.37 10.83 15.47
CA ASN A 383 4.43 10.36 14.58
C ASN A 383 4.26 8.87 14.16
N PRO A 384 3.09 8.50 13.61
CA PRO A 384 2.84 7.12 13.23
C PRO A 384 3.82 6.65 12.16
N ILE A 385 4.22 5.39 12.30
CA ILE A 385 4.97 4.63 11.33
C ILE A 385 4.56 3.17 11.44
N ALA A 386 4.34 2.51 10.31
CA ALA A 386 4.03 1.09 10.26
C ALA A 386 5.31 0.24 10.09
N GLY A 387 5.35 -0.92 10.76
CA GLY A 387 6.46 -1.88 10.63
C GLY A 387 7.67 -1.63 11.55
N GLY A 388 7.46 -0.97 12.70
CA GLY A 388 8.48 -0.69 13.71
C GLY A 388 8.58 0.80 14.04
N ASP A 389 9.75 1.26 14.49
CA ASP A 389 10.07 2.68 14.63
C ASP A 389 11.14 3.12 13.60
N ILE A 390 11.33 4.43 13.43
CA ILE A 390 12.28 4.98 12.45
C ILE A 390 13.70 4.45 12.69
N THR A 391 14.16 4.37 13.95
CA THR A 391 15.51 3.88 14.30
C THR A 391 15.67 2.41 13.92
N TYR A 392 14.67 1.59 14.23
CA TYR A 392 14.64 0.19 13.86
C TYR A 392 14.71 0.01 12.34
N VAL A 393 13.88 0.73 11.58
CA VAL A 393 13.86 0.63 10.12
C VAL A 393 15.21 1.06 9.54
N LEU A 394 15.78 2.17 10.00
CA LEU A 394 17.07 2.67 9.51
C LEU A 394 18.23 1.71 9.82
N ASN A 395 18.25 1.09 11.00
CA ASN A 395 19.35 0.20 11.39
C ASN A 395 19.25 -1.20 10.75
N ASN A 396 18.06 -1.60 10.30
CA ASN A 396 17.80 -2.97 9.85
C ASN A 396 17.34 -3.07 8.39
N PHE A 397 17.30 -1.97 7.63
CA PHE A 397 16.59 -1.92 6.33
C PHE A 397 16.96 -3.04 5.36
N ILE A 398 18.21 -3.51 5.34
CA ILE A 398 18.69 -4.60 4.47
C ILE A 398 17.99 -5.95 4.73
N SER A 399 17.60 -6.23 5.98
CA SER A 399 16.94 -7.49 6.35
C SER A 399 15.43 -7.48 6.13
N LEU A 400 14.82 -6.31 5.97
CA LEU A 400 13.37 -6.19 5.92
C LEU A 400 12.82 -6.54 4.54
N LYS A 401 11.90 -7.51 4.47
CA LYS A 401 11.36 -8.05 3.20
C LYS A 401 9.90 -7.69 2.93
N THR A 402 9.22 -7.10 3.91
CA THR A 402 7.80 -6.74 3.84
C THR A 402 7.55 -5.59 2.86
N TYR A 403 6.33 -5.54 2.31
CA TYR A 403 5.93 -4.52 1.35
C TYR A 403 6.14 -3.12 1.91
N ARG A 404 6.65 -2.20 1.07
CA ARG A 404 6.89 -0.80 1.44
C ARG A 404 5.91 0.13 0.77
N VAL A 405 5.53 1.17 1.49
CA VAL A 405 4.56 2.17 1.02
C VAL A 405 5.15 2.99 -0.12
N LEU A 406 4.30 3.26 -1.11
CA LEU A 406 4.50 4.19 -2.22
C LEU A 406 3.39 5.23 -2.22
N ARG A 407 3.75 6.49 -2.47
CA ARG A 407 2.81 7.63 -2.47
C ARG A 407 2.92 8.48 -3.73
N GLY A 408 1.88 9.26 -4.01
CA GLY A 408 1.88 10.35 -5.02
C GLY A 408 1.38 10.01 -6.41
N GLY A 409 1.38 8.74 -6.81
CA GLY A 409 1.13 8.41 -8.22
C GLY A 409 2.32 8.72 -9.11
N SER A 410 2.19 8.50 -10.41
CA SER A 410 3.27 8.71 -11.38
C SER A 410 2.73 9.29 -12.69
N TRP A 411 3.62 9.55 -13.65
CA TRP A 411 3.25 9.96 -15.01
C TRP A 411 2.31 8.96 -15.71
N MET A 412 2.28 7.68 -15.32
CA MET A 412 1.34 6.66 -15.84
C MET A 412 0.02 6.60 -15.08
N SER A 413 -0.06 7.22 -13.90
CA SER A 413 -1.19 7.04 -13.00
C SER A 413 -2.40 7.83 -13.48
N ILE A 414 -3.57 7.19 -13.45
CA ILE A 414 -4.85 7.87 -13.70
C ILE A 414 -5.20 8.84 -12.54
N PRO A 415 -6.13 9.80 -12.74
CA PRO A 415 -6.50 10.81 -11.73
C PRO A 415 -6.79 10.28 -10.32
N ARG A 416 -7.34 9.06 -10.21
CA ARG A 416 -7.63 8.37 -8.95
C ARG A 416 -6.39 8.11 -8.09
N TYR A 417 -5.23 7.89 -8.70
CA TYR A 417 -3.98 7.53 -8.01
C TYR A 417 -3.02 8.72 -7.84
N VAL A 418 -3.37 9.89 -8.35
CA VAL A 418 -2.63 11.15 -8.13
C VAL A 418 -3.39 12.07 -7.17
N ARG A 419 -4.21 11.51 -6.28
CA ARG A 419 -4.77 12.19 -5.10
C ARG A 419 -3.71 12.23 -3.99
N VAL A 420 -3.95 12.99 -2.92
CA VAL A 420 -3.01 13.04 -1.77
C VAL A 420 -3.01 11.78 -0.91
N ALA A 421 -4.13 11.04 -0.84
CA ALA A 421 -4.37 9.93 0.09
C ALA A 421 -4.08 8.49 -0.41
N PRO A 422 -4.07 8.16 -1.72
CA PRO A 422 -3.80 6.80 -2.19
C PRO A 422 -2.49 6.23 -1.66
N ARG A 423 -2.59 4.98 -1.22
CA ARG A 423 -1.48 4.16 -0.73
C ARG A 423 -1.24 3.07 -1.75
N PHE A 424 -0.01 2.97 -2.23
CA PHE A 424 0.40 1.84 -3.05
C PHE A 424 1.56 1.11 -2.38
N ARG A 425 1.95 -0.05 -2.92
CA ARG A 425 3.02 -0.84 -2.34
C ARG A 425 3.75 -1.68 -3.36
N PHE A 426 5.02 -1.93 -3.06
CA PHE A 426 5.81 -2.95 -3.71
C PHE A 426 6.74 -3.60 -2.69
N THR A 427 7.28 -4.78 -3.02
CA THR A 427 8.36 -5.36 -2.22
C THR A 427 9.59 -4.45 -2.27
N PRO A 428 10.46 -4.48 -1.24
CA PRO A 428 11.55 -3.51 -1.14
C PRO A 428 12.62 -3.68 -2.24
N SER A 429 12.69 -4.86 -2.87
CA SER A 429 13.55 -5.09 -4.04
C SER A 429 12.91 -4.65 -5.36
N HIS A 430 11.62 -4.32 -5.41
CA HIS A 430 10.97 -3.98 -6.67
C HIS A 430 11.56 -2.69 -7.27
N SER A 431 11.76 -2.67 -8.57
CA SER A 431 12.25 -1.50 -9.30
C SER A 431 11.50 -1.39 -10.63
N ILE A 432 10.91 -0.22 -10.90
CA ILE A 432 10.12 0.04 -12.11
C ILE A 432 10.31 1.50 -12.56
N ASN A 433 10.03 1.78 -13.83
CA ASN A 433 10.38 3.04 -14.52
C ASN A 433 9.51 4.26 -14.15
N ASN A 434 8.59 4.09 -13.20
CA ASN A 434 7.72 5.15 -12.69
C ASN A 434 7.74 5.24 -11.16
N VAL A 435 8.73 4.60 -10.52
CA VAL A 435 8.98 4.65 -9.07
C VAL A 435 10.36 5.26 -8.82
N GLY A 436 10.38 6.33 -8.03
CA GLY A 436 11.55 7.02 -7.51
C GLY A 436 11.38 7.27 -6.01
N PHE A 437 11.95 8.36 -5.51
CA PHE A 437 11.83 8.74 -4.10
C PHE A 437 12.27 10.19 -3.86
N ARG A 438 11.92 10.72 -2.68
CA ARG A 438 12.49 11.94 -2.11
C ARG A 438 12.94 11.67 -0.68
N CYS A 439 13.83 12.50 -0.13
CA CYS A 439 14.30 12.34 1.24
C CYS A 439 13.63 13.32 2.21
N ALA A 440 13.71 12.97 3.49
CA ALA A 440 13.33 13.76 4.64
C ALA A 440 14.45 13.75 5.68
N ARG A 441 14.39 14.69 6.62
CA ARG A 441 15.34 14.78 7.74
C ARG A 441 14.61 15.33 8.97
N SER A 442 14.89 14.75 10.13
CA SER A 442 14.37 15.27 11.40
C SER A 442 14.99 16.62 11.73
N VAL A 443 14.21 17.54 12.29
CA VAL A 443 14.74 18.80 12.83
C VAL A 443 15.51 18.48 14.11
N SER A 444 16.79 18.87 14.17
CA SER A 444 17.56 18.91 15.41
C SER A 444 17.09 20.12 16.21
N LEU A 445 16.46 19.90 17.35
CA LEU A 445 16.10 20.96 18.31
C LEU A 445 17.30 21.36 19.16
#